data_AF-B1IL24-F1
#
_entry.id   AF-B1IL24-F1
#
_cell.length_a   1.000
_cell.length_b   1.000
_cell.length_c   1.000
_cell.angle_alpha   90.00
_cell.angle_beta   90.00
_cell.angle_gamma   90.00
#
_symmetry.space_group_name_H-M   'P 1'
#
loop_
_entity.id
_entity.type
_entity.pdbx_description
1 polymer ?
#
loop_
_entity_poly.entity_id
_entity_poly.type
_entity_poly.pdbx_seq_one_letter_code
_entity_poly.pdbx_strand_id
1 'polypeptide(L)'
;MKKFKAIAKKRLNDLDTYQKAIIYGLYSENNHTAELPLHDGAVNFLEYSMMIGKATTQYMVLDLNNACFPYMLQPWVISKLQKDTELLSSFKQSFNKFQAKIKVEMDEELRSSYNPYSYRQF
;
A
#
# COMPACT_ATOMS: atom_id res chain seq x y z
N MET A 1 17.50 -19.95 -14.40
CA MET A 1 17.09 -18.53 -14.16
C MET A 1 15.83 -18.04 -14.89
N LYS A 2 15.44 -18.54 -16.08
CA LYS A 2 14.24 -18.04 -16.80
C LYS A 2 12.90 -18.31 -16.09
N LYS A 3 12.75 -19.46 -15.41
CA LYS A 3 11.52 -19.87 -14.71
C LYS A 3 11.13 -18.93 -13.56
N PHE A 4 12.09 -18.49 -12.74
CA PHE A 4 11.85 -17.56 -11.63
C PHE A 4 11.29 -16.21 -12.11
N LYS A 5 11.85 -15.65 -13.20
CA LYS A 5 11.41 -14.36 -13.77
C LYS A 5 9.99 -14.41 -14.36
N ALA A 6 9.59 -15.55 -14.94
CA ALA A 6 8.26 -15.74 -15.50
C ALA A 6 7.20 -15.87 -14.38
N ILE A 7 7.52 -16.63 -13.33
CA ILE A 7 6.66 -16.79 -12.15
C ILE A 7 6.51 -15.45 -11.41
N ALA A 8 7.58 -14.67 -11.29
CA ALA A 8 7.55 -13.35 -10.64
C ALA A 8 6.61 -12.36 -11.35
N LYS A 9 6.63 -12.31 -12.70
CA LYS A 9 5.70 -11.45 -13.47
C LYS A 9 4.25 -11.86 -13.23
N LYS A 10 3.96 -13.16 -13.27
CA LYS A 10 2.62 -13.69 -13.02
C LYS A 10 2.14 -13.29 -11.63
N ARG A 11 2.96 -13.48 -10.60
CA ARG A 11 2.62 -13.11 -9.21
C ARG A 11 2.28 -11.63 -9.06
N LEU A 12 3.05 -10.73 -9.68
CA LEU A 12 2.77 -9.28 -9.63
C LEU A 12 1.47 -8.91 -10.37
N ASN A 13 1.15 -9.61 -11.47
CA ASN A 13 -0.10 -9.41 -12.20
C ASN A 13 -1.31 -9.90 -11.41
N ASP A 14 -1.17 -11.01 -10.68
CA ASP A 14 -2.23 -11.66 -9.91
C ASP A 14 -2.59 -10.90 -8.61
N LEU A 15 -1.82 -9.86 -8.24
CA LEU A 15 -2.13 -9.01 -7.09
C LEU A 15 -3.45 -8.25 -7.28
N ASP A 16 -4.15 -8.04 -6.17
CA ASP A 16 -5.36 -7.22 -6.16
C ASP A 16 -5.05 -5.71 -6.30
N THR A 17 -6.10 -4.90 -6.39
CA THR A 17 -5.95 -3.45 -6.59
C THR A 17 -5.28 -2.77 -5.39
N TYR A 18 -5.57 -3.22 -4.17
CA TYR A 18 -5.04 -2.62 -2.95
C TYR A 18 -3.57 -2.98 -2.74
N GLN A 19 -3.21 -4.25 -2.92
CA GLN A 19 -1.82 -4.74 -2.92
C GLN A 19 -0.96 -4.03 -3.96
N LYS A 20 -1.49 -3.83 -5.18
CA LYS A 20 -0.81 -3.05 -6.22
C LYS A 20 -0.63 -1.59 -5.82
N ALA A 21 -1.62 -1.00 -5.15
CA ALA A 21 -1.52 0.36 -4.64
C ALA A 21 -0.42 0.48 -3.57
N ILE A 22 -0.34 -0.45 -2.60
CA ILE A 22 0.72 -0.47 -1.58
C ILE A 22 2.10 -0.54 -2.24
N ILE A 23 2.31 -1.46 -3.18
CA ILE A 23 3.59 -1.59 -3.89
C ILE A 23 3.94 -0.31 -4.65
N TYR A 24 2.96 0.28 -5.34
CA TYR A 24 3.20 1.51 -6.10
C TYR A 24 3.53 2.69 -5.18
N GLY A 25 2.84 2.80 -4.03
CA GLY A 25 3.12 3.82 -3.02
C GLY A 25 4.55 3.72 -2.51
N LEU A 26 5.00 2.52 -2.14
CA LEU A 26 6.40 2.27 -1.80
C LEU A 26 7.33 2.61 -2.97
N TYR A 27 7.00 2.19 -4.19
CA TYR A 27 7.82 2.45 -5.37
C TYR A 27 7.99 3.95 -5.67
N SER A 28 6.96 4.77 -5.43
CA SER A 28 7.01 6.22 -5.67
C SER A 28 7.87 6.99 -4.68
N GLU A 29 8.12 6.43 -3.50
CA GLU A 29 9.01 7.05 -2.51
C GLU A 29 10.47 6.94 -2.94
N ASN A 30 11.25 8.01 -2.69
CA ASN A 30 12.66 8.09 -3.11
C ASN A 30 13.53 6.99 -2.49
N ASN A 31 13.20 6.56 -1.26
CA ASN A 31 13.91 5.50 -0.54
C ASN A 31 13.22 4.14 -0.66
N HIS A 32 12.13 4.06 -1.40
CA HIS A 32 11.27 2.89 -1.53
C HIS A 32 10.72 2.32 -0.22
N THR A 33 10.51 3.18 0.77
CA THR A 33 10.02 2.81 2.11
C THR A 33 8.82 3.64 2.53
N ALA A 34 7.93 3.05 3.33
CA ALA A 34 6.81 3.74 3.96
C ALA A 34 6.37 3.02 5.23
N GLU A 35 5.70 3.73 6.13
CA GLU A 35 5.03 3.11 7.27
C GLU A 35 3.73 2.45 6.82
N LEU A 36 3.57 1.16 7.13
CA LEU A 36 2.37 0.39 6.80
C LEU A 36 1.78 -0.26 8.05
N PRO A 37 0.44 -0.43 8.11
CA PRO A 37 -0.21 -1.06 9.25
C PRO A 37 0.21 -2.53 9.39
N LEU A 38 0.55 -2.93 10.62
CA LEU A 38 1.05 -4.27 10.94
C LEU A 38 -0.05 -5.34 10.78
N HIS A 39 -1.28 -4.98 11.13
CA HIS A 39 -2.42 -5.90 11.15
C HIS A 39 -3.15 -5.99 9.81
N ASP A 40 -2.64 -5.34 8.77
CA ASP A 40 -3.24 -5.38 7.45
C ASP A 40 -2.92 -6.70 6.72
N GLY A 41 -3.96 -7.41 6.29
CA GLY A 41 -3.83 -8.68 5.57
C GLY A 41 -3.09 -8.55 4.23
N ALA A 42 -3.22 -7.43 3.52
CA ALA A 42 -2.51 -7.19 2.28
C ALA A 42 -1.01 -6.99 2.53
N VAL A 43 -0.65 -6.24 3.57
CA VAL A 43 0.75 -6.04 3.98
C VAL A 43 1.38 -7.37 4.37
N ASN A 44 0.70 -8.16 5.19
CA ASN A 44 1.16 -9.49 5.60
C ASN A 44 1.37 -10.45 4.42
N PHE A 45 0.45 -10.44 3.44
CA PHE A 45 0.58 -11.23 2.22
C PHE A 45 1.79 -10.81 1.38
N LEU A 46 2.02 -9.51 1.23
CA LEU A 46 3.13 -8.96 0.47
C LEU A 46 4.48 -9.25 1.15
N GLU A 47 4.54 -9.21 2.48
CA GLU A 47 5.71 -9.58 3.28
C GLU A 47 6.01 -11.08 3.10
N TYR A 48 5.01 -11.95 3.28
CA TYR A 48 5.14 -13.40 3.09
C TYR A 48 5.58 -13.76 1.66
N SER A 49 5.08 -13.01 0.67
CA SER A 49 5.43 -13.18 -0.75
C SER A 49 6.81 -12.62 -1.12
N MET A 50 7.56 -12.10 -0.14
CA MET A 50 8.88 -11.47 -0.31
C MET A 50 8.86 -10.31 -1.33
N MET A 51 7.74 -9.60 -1.43
CA MET A 51 7.62 -8.41 -2.29
C MET A 51 8.03 -7.14 -1.52
N ILE A 52 7.68 -7.10 -0.24
CA ILE A 52 8.12 -6.09 0.72
C ILE A 52 8.85 -6.76 1.88
N GLY A 53 9.62 -6.01 2.65
CA GLY A 53 10.21 -6.48 3.90
C GLY A 53 10.26 -5.38 4.94
N LYS A 54 10.34 -5.74 6.22
CA LYS A 54 10.49 -4.76 7.29
C LYS A 54 11.86 -4.09 7.20
N ALA A 55 11.88 -2.75 7.31
CA ALA A 55 13.10 -1.97 7.32
C ALA A 55 13.79 -1.97 8.71
N THR A 56 13.07 -2.38 9.75
CA THR A 56 13.59 -2.51 11.13
C THR A 56 13.05 -3.77 11.80
N THR A 57 13.79 -4.28 12.79
CA THR A 57 13.37 -5.40 13.64
C THR A 57 12.64 -4.94 14.91
N GLN A 58 12.89 -3.71 15.37
CA GLN A 58 12.26 -3.12 16.55
C GLN A 58 11.81 -1.69 16.22
N TYR A 59 10.57 -1.36 16.59
CA TYR A 59 9.99 -0.04 16.37
C TYR A 59 9.12 0.32 17.57
N MET A 60 9.26 1.55 18.08
CA MET A 60 8.46 2.02 19.20
C MET A 60 7.11 2.48 18.67
N VAL A 61 6.03 1.91 19.21
CA VAL A 61 4.67 2.21 18.79
C VAL A 61 3.87 2.72 19.98
N LEU A 62 3.17 3.84 19.81
CA LEU A 62 2.34 4.46 20.85
C LEU A 62 0.98 3.77 20.98
N ASP A 63 0.41 3.30 19.87
CA ASP A 63 -0.88 2.58 19.82
C ASP A 63 -0.69 1.18 19.19
N LEU A 64 -0.81 0.14 20.02
CA LEU A 64 -0.67 -1.25 19.61
C LEU A 64 -1.81 -1.73 18.69
N ASN A 65 -2.99 -1.11 18.77
CA ASN A 65 -4.15 -1.49 17.96
C ASN A 65 -4.01 -0.99 16.52
N ASN A 66 -3.39 0.18 16.34
CA ASN A 66 -3.12 0.80 15.03
C ASN A 66 -1.62 0.84 14.72
N ALA A 67 -0.90 -0.21 15.13
CA ALA A 67 0.54 -0.24 14.99
C ALA A 67 0.98 -0.19 13.52
N CYS A 68 1.85 0.76 13.19
CA CYS A 68 2.50 0.87 11.88
C CYS A 68 3.99 0.57 12.01
N PHE A 69 4.55 -0.08 11.00
CA PHE A 69 5.98 -0.39 10.91
C PHE A 69 6.55 0.14 9.60
N PRO A 70 7.84 0.51 9.55
CA PRO A 70 8.48 0.88 8.29
C PRO A 70 8.76 -0.38 7.46
N TYR A 71 8.22 -0.40 6.24
CA TYR A 71 8.45 -1.43 5.23
C TYR A 71 9.21 -0.86 4.04
N MET A 72 9.98 -1.71 3.37
CA MET A 72 10.73 -1.39 2.15
C MET A 72 10.38 -2.34 1.02
N LEU A 73 10.40 -1.81 -0.20
CA LEU A 73 10.19 -2.61 -1.41
C LEU A 73 11.44 -3.45 -1.73
N GLN A 74 11.25 -4.72 -2.08
CA GLN A 74 12.38 -5.59 -2.39
C GLN A 74 13.01 -5.25 -3.76
N PRO A 75 14.36 -5.30 -3.92
CA PRO A 75 15.05 -4.86 -5.13
C PRO A 75 14.58 -5.54 -6.43
N TRP A 76 14.14 -6.79 -6.34
CA TRP A 76 13.66 -7.54 -7.50
C TRP A 76 12.32 -7.01 -8.03
N VAL A 77 11.46 -6.47 -7.15
CA VAL A 77 10.17 -5.85 -7.53
C VAL A 77 10.44 -4.54 -8.25
N ILE A 78 11.30 -3.68 -7.69
CA ILE A 78 11.75 -2.42 -8.31
C ILE A 78 12.28 -2.69 -9.71
N SER A 79 13.23 -3.64 -9.82
CA SER A 79 13.83 -4.03 -11.09
C SER A 79 12.82 -4.55 -12.11
N LYS A 80 11.69 -5.12 -11.65
CA LYS A 80 10.66 -5.67 -12.54
C LYS A 80 9.72 -4.58 -13.03
N LEU A 81 9.29 -3.68 -12.14
CA LEU A 81 8.46 -2.53 -12.48
C LEU A 81 9.19 -1.57 -13.45
N GLN A 82 10.48 -1.30 -13.23
CA GLN A 82 11.28 -0.46 -14.12
C GLN A 82 11.42 -1.02 -15.55
N LYS A 83 11.37 -2.34 -15.70
CA LYS A 83 11.55 -3.02 -17.00
C LYS A 83 10.25 -3.21 -17.77
N ASP A 84 9.10 -3.02 -17.13
CA ASP A 84 7.80 -3.38 -17.67
C ASP A 84 6.84 -2.19 -17.48
N THR A 85 6.79 -1.32 -18.49
CA THR A 85 6.02 -0.07 -18.47
C THR A 85 4.52 -0.30 -18.38
N GLU A 86 4.01 -1.39 -18.98
CA GLU A 86 2.61 -1.79 -18.89
C GLU A 86 2.26 -2.20 -17.46
N LEU A 87 3.13 -3.02 -16.83
CA LEU A 87 2.97 -3.40 -15.43
C LEU A 87 2.98 -2.18 -14.52
N LEU A 88 3.95 -1.27 -14.70
CA LEU A 88 4.03 -0.04 -13.92
C LEU A 88 2.77 0.82 -14.08
N SER A 89 2.24 0.94 -15.29
CA SER A 89 1.00 1.68 -15.57
C SER A 89 -0.20 1.05 -14.85
N SER A 90 -0.33 -0.28 -14.86
CA SER A 90 -1.38 -0.97 -14.10
C SER A 90 -1.31 -0.66 -12.61
N PHE A 91 -0.11 -0.66 -12.03
CA PHE A 91 0.09 -0.35 -10.62
C PHE A 91 -0.25 1.11 -10.29
N LYS A 92 0.17 2.04 -11.15
CA LYS A 92 -0.20 3.47 -11.03
C LYS A 92 -1.72 3.68 -11.08
N GLN A 93 -2.41 2.98 -11.99
CA GLN A 93 -3.87 3.06 -12.09
C GLN A 93 -4.55 2.52 -10.83
N SER A 94 -4.08 1.39 -10.31
CA SER A 94 -4.59 0.82 -9.05
C SER A 94 -4.40 1.78 -7.88
N PHE A 95 -3.23 2.44 -7.80
CA PHE A 95 -2.96 3.47 -6.79
C PHE A 95 -3.90 4.67 -6.90
N ASN A 96 -4.09 5.22 -8.10
CA ASN A 96 -4.99 6.35 -8.31
C ASN A 96 -6.45 5.99 -7.93
N LYS A 97 -6.90 4.78 -8.24
CA LYS A 97 -8.22 4.28 -7.84
C LYS A 97 -8.36 4.21 -6.32
N PHE A 98 -7.33 3.72 -5.64
CA PHE A 98 -7.31 3.64 -4.19
C PHE A 98 -7.36 5.04 -3.54
N GLN A 99 -6.56 6.00 -4.04
CA GLN A 99 -6.60 7.38 -3.55
C GLN A 99 -7.95 8.06 -3.79
N ALA A 100 -8.57 7.83 -4.96
CA ALA A 100 -9.89 8.36 -5.25
C ALA A 100 -10.95 7.81 -4.28
N LYS A 101 -10.88 6.52 -3.95
CA LYS A 101 -11.78 5.89 -2.98
C LYS A 101 -11.63 6.50 -1.59
N ILE A 102 -10.39 6.63 -1.08
CA ILE A 102 -10.13 7.26 0.23
C ILE A 102 -10.67 8.69 0.25
N LYS A 103 -10.45 9.46 -0.82
CA LYS A 103 -10.93 10.85 -0.89
C LYS A 103 -12.45 10.93 -0.77
N VAL A 104 -13.18 10.03 -1.44
CA VAL A 104 -14.65 9.96 -1.34
C VAL A 104 -15.08 9.61 0.08
N GLU A 105 -14.46 8.61 0.70
CA GLU A 105 -14.78 8.20 2.08
C GLU A 105 -14.52 9.33 3.09
N MET A 106 -13.39 10.03 2.97
CA MET A 106 -13.08 11.20 3.81
C MET A 106 -14.07 12.35 3.59
N ASP A 107 -14.45 12.64 2.34
CA ASP A 107 -15.42 13.68 2.02
C ASP A 107 -16.82 13.34 2.59
N GLU A 108 -17.20 12.05 2.61
CA GLU A 108 -18.44 11.56 3.23
C GLU A 108 -18.40 11.64 4.77
N GLU A 109 -17.30 11.25 5.41
CA GLU A 109 -17.11 11.37 6.86
C GLU A 109 -17.13 12.82 7.33
N LEU A 110 -16.46 13.73 6.61
CA LEU A 110 -16.48 15.17 6.89
C LEU A 110 -17.89 15.75 6.76
N ARG A 111 -18.67 15.33 5.76
CA ARG A 111 -20.08 15.73 5.60
C ARG A 111 -20.96 15.21 6.73
N SER A 112 -20.70 14.00 7.22
CA SER A 112 -21.43 13.40 8.34
C SER A 112 -21.08 14.06 9.68
N SER A 113 -19.80 14.42 9.87
CA SER A 113 -19.31 15.12 11.06
C SER A 113 -19.84 16.57 11.17
N TYR A 114 -20.02 17.25 10.04
CA TYR A 114 -20.56 18.60 10.01
C TYR A 114 -22.10 18.61 10.05
N ASN A 115 -22.68 18.49 11.23
CA ASN A 115 -24.10 18.78 11.46
C ASN A 115 -24.27 20.23 11.94
N PRO A 116 -24.67 21.19 11.07
CA PRO A 116 -24.83 22.60 11.46
C PRO A 116 -26.00 22.84 12.43
N TYR A 117 -26.77 21.80 12.80
CA TYR A 117 -27.89 21.87 13.74
C TYR A 117 -27.63 21.18 15.09
N SER A 118 -26.39 20.79 15.42
CA SER A 118 -26.08 20.10 16.69
C SER A 118 -26.06 21.01 17.93
N TYR A 119 -26.10 22.33 17.78
CA TYR A 119 -26.29 23.26 18.89
C TYR A 119 -27.72 23.79 18.94
N ARG A 120 -28.59 23.07 19.65
CA ARG A 120 -29.76 23.58 20.39
C ARG A 120 -30.43 22.43 21.12
N GLN A 121 -29.94 22.12 22.31
CA GLN A 121 -30.79 21.60 23.38
C GLN A 121 -30.50 22.46 24.61
N PHE A 122 -31.51 23.26 24.97
CA PHE A 122 -31.57 24.07 26.17
C PHE A 122 -31.74 23.18 27.40
#